data_AF-A0A929W5E1-F1
#
_entry.id   AF-A0A929W5E1-F1
#
_cell.length_a   1.000
_cell.length_b   1.000
_cell.length_c   1.000
_cell.angle_alpha   90.00
_cell.angle_beta   90.00
_cell.angle_gamma   90.00
#
_symmetry.space_group_name_H-M   'P 1'
#
loop_
_entity.id
_entity.type
_entity.pdbx_description
1 polymer ?
#
loop_
_entity_poly.entity_id
_entity_poly.type
_entity_poly.pdbx_seq_one_letter_code
_entity_poly.pdbx_strand_id
1 'polypeptide(L)'
;MSIFKPLCFALLSAAALCLASCGEDEPKATQYNLSAVQPGENFTDPRDNNVYRTVRIGNQLWMAENLRYAPNGYSLDGAYTWDERPVDLTKIVPDNAAVIEVIDHLFHDPKYNGWEVDGTPIAPWVEGFLKQLKRGRMTVAEVRENIKYLNPAFDDTLTVRLLKYAELPEARHKAGLANFEKTEKENGGYVAKNGFLYTFAAAQRVAPEGWRLPTDEDWKQLERTLGLPAREVERNEAWRGEGLATLLSVGGKTGFDARRTGGNLYQREAGNFYENKGKAWYFWTATSTMLQDSIPAAYVRLSDHFTTKVWRGTSRVANNYRPVLYSVRCVKDLK
;
A
#
# COMPACT_ATOMS: atom_id res chain seq x y z
N MET A 1 -71.57 -12.23 71.32
CA MET A 1 -71.53 -10.95 72.06
C MET A 1 -71.06 -9.86 71.11
N SER A 2 -71.95 -8.89 70.88
CA SER A 2 -71.68 -7.59 70.27
C SER A 2 -70.54 -6.86 71.00
N ILE A 3 -69.81 -5.94 70.33
CA ILE A 3 -69.52 -4.57 70.79
C ILE A 3 -68.75 -3.77 69.69
N PHE A 4 -69.42 -2.71 69.22
CA PHE A 4 -68.99 -1.34 68.83
C PHE A 4 -67.92 -0.98 67.75
N LYS A 5 -68.42 -0.14 66.81
CA LYS A 5 -67.82 0.85 65.86
C LYS A 5 -66.99 1.95 66.59
N PRO A 6 -66.10 2.81 65.99
CA PRO A 6 -66.45 3.80 64.92
C PRO A 6 -65.34 4.42 63.99
N LEU A 7 -65.81 4.97 62.84
CA LEU A 7 -65.53 6.28 62.21
C LEU A 7 -64.09 6.86 62.03
N CYS A 8 -63.83 7.31 60.77
CA CYS A 8 -63.35 8.65 60.36
C CYS A 8 -61.89 8.91 59.88
N PHE A 9 -61.80 9.69 58.78
CA PHE A 9 -60.67 10.42 58.12
C PHE A 9 -59.61 9.61 57.34
N ALA A 10 -59.57 9.59 55.99
CA ALA A 10 -59.29 10.64 54.99
C ALA A 10 -57.80 11.08 54.92
N LEU A 11 -57.17 10.87 53.75
CA LEU A 11 -56.17 11.73 53.05
C LEU A 11 -55.56 10.93 51.87
N LEU A 12 -55.94 11.26 50.62
CA LEU A 12 -55.10 11.91 49.59
C LEU A 12 -53.67 11.33 49.50
N SER A 13 -53.23 10.73 48.40
CA SER A 13 -53.08 11.43 47.11
C SER A 13 -52.65 10.42 46.02
N ALA A 14 -53.38 10.39 44.90
CA ALA A 14 -52.98 9.65 43.71
C ALA A 14 -52.03 10.53 42.89
N ALA A 15 -50.74 10.19 42.88
CA ALA A 15 -49.78 10.78 41.96
C ALA A 15 -50.01 10.20 40.56
N ALA A 16 -50.57 11.02 39.67
CA ALA A 16 -50.57 10.73 38.24
C ALA A 16 -49.12 10.87 37.74
N LEU A 17 -48.45 9.74 37.49
CA LEU A 17 -47.20 9.73 36.73
C LEU A 17 -47.52 10.13 35.28
N CYS A 18 -47.19 11.36 34.92
CA CYS A 18 -46.96 11.74 33.54
C CYS A 18 -45.72 10.98 33.05
N LEU A 19 -45.93 9.86 32.34
CA LEU A 19 -44.90 9.27 31.50
C LEU A 19 -44.70 10.20 30.30
N ALA A 20 -43.80 11.16 30.45
CA ALA A 20 -43.18 11.82 29.31
C ALA A 20 -42.32 10.75 28.61
N SER A 21 -42.90 10.12 27.58
CA SER A 21 -42.14 9.36 26.60
C SER A 21 -41.25 10.35 25.86
N CYS A 22 -40.00 10.46 26.30
CA CYS A 22 -38.94 10.95 25.43
C CYS A 22 -38.86 9.96 24.27
N GLY A 23 -39.44 10.32 23.12
CA GLY A 23 -39.09 9.71 21.87
C GLY A 23 -37.61 9.98 21.65
N GLU A 24 -36.76 8.98 21.88
CA GLU A 24 -35.44 8.98 21.27
C GLU A 24 -35.71 8.95 19.76
N ASP A 25 -35.47 10.07 19.09
CA ASP A 25 -35.45 10.13 17.64
C ASP A 25 -34.46 9.07 17.16
N GLU A 26 -34.94 7.92 16.66
CA GLU A 26 -34.10 7.00 15.92
C GLU A 26 -33.39 7.82 14.83
N PRO A 27 -32.05 7.75 14.72
CA PRO A 27 -31.34 8.51 13.71
C PRO A 27 -31.87 8.08 12.34
N LYS A 28 -32.64 8.97 11.69
CA LYS A 28 -33.10 8.78 10.31
C LYS A 28 -31.93 8.28 9.48
N ALA A 29 -32.07 7.09 8.90
CA ALA A 29 -31.04 6.49 8.06
C ALA A 29 -30.57 7.53 7.05
N THR A 30 -29.26 7.80 7.01
CA THR A 30 -28.71 8.77 6.07
C THR A 30 -29.00 8.25 4.66
N GLN A 31 -29.89 8.92 3.94
CA GLN A 31 -30.20 8.54 2.57
C GLN A 31 -29.08 9.04 1.67
N TYR A 32 -28.26 8.12 1.17
CA TYR A 32 -27.14 8.46 0.29
C TYR A 32 -27.61 8.79 -1.13
N ASN A 33 -26.92 9.76 -1.75
CA ASN A 33 -27.16 10.21 -3.11
C ASN A 33 -26.43 9.31 -4.13
N LEU A 34 -27.12 8.27 -4.59
CA LEU A 34 -26.59 7.36 -5.62
C LEU A 34 -26.73 7.91 -7.05
N SER A 35 -27.50 8.98 -7.27
CA SER A 35 -27.62 9.59 -8.60
C SER A 35 -26.31 10.22 -9.09
N ALA A 36 -25.40 10.53 -8.16
CA ALA A 36 -24.06 11.04 -8.47
C ALA A 36 -23.05 9.94 -8.82
N VAL A 37 -23.46 8.67 -8.84
CA VAL A 37 -22.61 7.52 -9.15
C VAL A 37 -22.92 7.00 -10.55
N GLN A 38 -21.89 6.85 -11.37
CA GLN A 38 -22.00 6.31 -12.73
C GLN A 38 -20.83 5.35 -13.01
N PRO A 39 -21.04 4.27 -13.78
CA PRO A 39 -19.93 3.46 -14.28
C PRO A 39 -18.93 4.32 -15.06
N GLY A 40 -17.64 4.08 -14.87
CA GLY A 40 -16.59 4.67 -15.68
C GLY A 40 -16.06 3.69 -16.72
N GLU A 41 -15.30 4.21 -17.69
CA GLU A 41 -14.57 3.37 -18.63
C GLU A 41 -13.42 2.63 -17.94
N ASN A 42 -13.15 1.40 -18.35
CA ASN A 42 -12.01 0.66 -17.83
C ASN A 42 -10.70 1.36 -18.18
N PHE A 43 -9.74 1.34 -17.27
CA PHE A 43 -8.40 1.86 -17.47
C PHE A 43 -7.41 0.71 -17.62
N THR A 44 -6.61 0.71 -18.68
CA THR A 44 -5.49 -0.22 -18.83
C THR A 44 -4.20 0.53 -18.51
N ASP A 45 -3.46 0.06 -17.51
CA ASP A 45 -2.18 0.66 -17.13
C ASP A 45 -1.09 0.24 -18.13
N PRO A 46 -0.47 1.17 -18.87
CA PRO A 46 0.50 0.83 -19.91
C PRO A 46 1.81 0.26 -19.34
N ARG A 47 2.04 0.38 -18.03
CA ARG A 47 3.28 -0.07 -17.38
C ARG A 47 3.31 -1.57 -17.16
N ASP A 48 2.14 -2.20 -17.00
CA ASP A 48 2.01 -3.63 -16.65
C ASP A 48 0.83 -4.35 -17.32
N ASN A 49 0.04 -3.63 -18.15
CA ASN A 49 -1.18 -4.11 -18.82
C ASN A 49 -2.30 -4.56 -17.87
N ASN A 50 -2.25 -4.18 -16.58
CA ASN A 50 -3.37 -4.42 -15.68
C ASN A 50 -4.57 -3.57 -16.11
N VAL A 51 -5.72 -4.22 -16.23
CA VAL A 51 -7.01 -3.55 -16.48
C VAL A 51 -7.74 -3.32 -15.17
N TYR A 52 -8.19 -2.10 -14.94
CA TYR A 52 -8.91 -1.67 -13.75
C TYR A 52 -10.27 -1.14 -14.14
N ARG A 53 -11.33 -1.64 -13.50
CA ARG A 53 -12.63 -0.97 -13.55
C ARG A 53 -12.56 0.38 -12.88
N THR A 54 -13.36 1.32 -13.36
CA THR A 54 -13.48 2.64 -12.76
C THR A 54 -14.94 3.01 -12.49
N VAL A 55 -15.13 3.95 -11.58
CA VAL A 55 -16.43 4.50 -11.22
C VAL A 55 -16.32 6.01 -11.13
N ARG A 56 -17.28 6.71 -11.73
CA ARG A 56 -17.46 8.14 -11.54
C ARG A 56 -18.31 8.38 -10.30
N ILE A 57 -17.80 9.20 -9.39
CA ILE A 57 -18.53 9.69 -8.23
C ILE A 57 -18.44 11.22 -8.25
N GLY A 58 -19.53 11.89 -8.63
CA GLY A 58 -19.56 13.32 -8.87
C GLY A 58 -18.60 13.75 -9.99
N ASN A 59 -17.61 14.56 -9.64
CA ASN A 59 -16.64 15.12 -10.59
C ASN A 59 -15.30 14.37 -10.60
N GLN A 60 -15.24 13.19 -9.96
CA GLN A 60 -14.02 12.40 -9.86
C GLN A 60 -14.23 11.00 -10.44
N LEU A 61 -13.20 10.49 -11.11
CA LEU A 61 -13.12 9.12 -11.56
C LEU A 61 -12.19 8.34 -10.62
N TRP A 62 -12.70 7.27 -10.04
CA TRP A 62 -12.01 6.42 -9.08
C TRP A 62 -11.76 5.03 -9.67
N MET A 63 -10.61 4.44 -9.39
CA MET A 63 -10.43 3.00 -9.59
C MET A 63 -11.35 2.24 -8.63
N ALA A 64 -12.10 1.27 -9.14
CA ALA A 64 -12.92 0.36 -8.32
C ALA A 64 -12.08 -0.78 -7.71
N GLU A 65 -10.91 -1.03 -8.28
CA GLU A 65 -9.99 -2.06 -7.85
C GLU A 65 -8.74 -1.43 -7.21
N ASN A 66 -8.09 -2.19 -6.32
CA ASN A 66 -6.83 -1.76 -5.73
C ASN A 66 -5.71 -1.92 -6.75
N LEU A 67 -4.72 -1.03 -6.69
CA LEU A 67 -3.60 -1.02 -7.61
C LEU A 67 -2.81 -2.35 -7.52
N ARG A 68 -2.50 -2.94 -8.68
CA ARG A 68 -1.73 -4.17 -8.86
C ARG A 68 -0.36 -3.92 -9.50
N TYR A 69 0.07 -2.65 -9.58
CA TYR A 69 1.37 -2.28 -10.11
C TYR A 69 2.47 -2.40 -9.05
N ALA A 70 3.51 -3.18 -9.32
CA ALA A 70 4.73 -3.19 -8.52
C ALA A 70 5.85 -2.45 -9.26
N PRO A 71 6.57 -1.52 -8.61
CA PRO A 71 7.86 -1.06 -9.14
C PRO A 71 8.84 -2.22 -9.26
N ASN A 72 9.91 -2.05 -10.05
CA ASN A 72 10.82 -3.13 -10.42
C ASN A 72 11.43 -3.91 -9.23
N GLY A 73 11.60 -3.31 -8.06
CA GLY A 73 12.09 -4.00 -6.86
C GLY A 73 11.02 -4.68 -5.99
N TYR A 74 9.73 -4.67 -6.36
CA TYR A 74 8.64 -5.23 -5.54
C TYR A 74 8.66 -4.70 -4.10
N SER A 75 8.85 -5.57 -3.11
CA SER A 75 8.89 -5.22 -1.69
C SER A 75 10.11 -4.36 -1.33
N LEU A 76 11.23 -4.48 -2.06
CA LEU A 76 12.37 -3.57 -1.92
C LEU A 76 12.02 -2.13 -2.32
N ASP A 77 11.00 -1.97 -3.15
CA ASP A 77 10.44 -0.70 -3.59
C ASP A 77 9.10 -0.37 -2.90
N GLY A 78 8.72 -1.16 -1.91
CA GLY A 78 7.59 -0.88 -1.04
C GLY A 78 6.24 -1.41 -1.52
N ALA A 79 6.18 -2.32 -2.50
CA ALA A 79 4.97 -3.03 -2.91
C ALA A 79 5.04 -4.48 -2.44
N TYR A 80 4.16 -4.87 -1.52
CA TYR A 80 4.19 -6.17 -0.84
C TYR A 80 2.93 -7.00 -1.10
N THR A 81 3.09 -8.31 -1.14
CA THR A 81 1.97 -9.23 -0.97
C THR A 81 1.67 -9.53 0.51
N TRP A 82 0.58 -10.26 0.78
CA TRP A 82 0.19 -10.68 2.11
C TRP A 82 1.25 -11.56 2.78
N ASP A 83 1.61 -11.21 4.01
CA ASP A 83 2.59 -11.90 4.85
C ASP A 83 4.04 -11.92 4.29
N GLU A 84 4.31 -11.06 3.30
CA GLU A 84 5.65 -10.94 2.73
C GLU A 84 6.60 -10.30 3.76
N ARG A 85 7.75 -10.96 3.96
CA ARG A 85 8.84 -10.44 4.78
C ARG A 85 9.77 -9.58 3.92
N PRO A 86 10.32 -8.48 4.47
CA PRO A 86 11.33 -7.70 3.77
C PRO A 86 12.49 -8.58 3.32
N VAL A 87 12.93 -8.36 2.07
CA VAL A 87 14.12 -9.01 1.52
C VAL A 87 15.34 -8.59 2.33
N ASP A 88 16.17 -9.57 2.70
CA ASP A 88 17.43 -9.35 3.40
C ASP A 88 18.51 -8.94 2.40
N LEU A 89 18.82 -7.65 2.35
CA LEU A 89 19.81 -7.08 1.43
C LEU A 89 21.19 -7.71 1.57
N THR A 90 21.55 -8.22 2.75
CA THR A 90 22.86 -8.84 3.00
C THR A 90 23.02 -10.19 2.29
N LYS A 91 21.89 -10.80 1.87
CA LYS A 91 21.86 -12.06 1.12
C LYS A 91 21.82 -11.85 -0.39
N ILE A 92 21.71 -10.61 -0.85
CA ILE A 92 21.76 -10.27 -2.27
C ILE A 92 23.22 -10.14 -2.67
N VAL A 93 23.83 -11.28 -2.98
CA VAL A 93 25.22 -11.38 -3.46
C VAL A 93 25.24 -11.80 -4.93
N PRO A 94 26.20 -11.30 -5.72
CA PRO A 94 26.27 -11.65 -7.14
C PRO A 94 26.75 -13.09 -7.30
N ASP A 95 26.02 -13.88 -8.10
CA ASP A 95 26.50 -15.15 -8.63
C ASP A 95 27.43 -14.92 -9.83
N ASN A 96 28.03 -15.98 -10.39
CA ASN A 96 28.96 -15.83 -11.52
C ASN A 96 28.32 -15.14 -12.74
N ALA A 97 27.03 -15.38 -12.99
CA ALA A 97 26.33 -14.75 -14.12
C ALA A 97 26.15 -13.25 -13.87
N ALA A 98 25.74 -12.87 -12.67
CA ALA A 98 25.63 -11.47 -12.26
C ALA A 98 26.98 -10.74 -12.29
N VAL A 99 28.07 -11.40 -11.90
CA VAL A 99 29.42 -10.83 -12.02
C VAL A 99 29.76 -10.57 -13.49
N ILE A 100 29.47 -11.52 -14.39
CA ILE A 100 29.70 -11.34 -15.83
C ILE A 100 28.92 -10.13 -16.36
N GLU A 101 27.63 -10.02 -16.02
CA GLU A 101 26.77 -8.89 -16.43
C GLU A 101 27.29 -7.55 -15.91
N VAL A 102 27.71 -7.48 -14.64
CA VAL A 102 28.26 -6.26 -14.06
C VAL A 102 29.55 -5.83 -14.78
N ILE A 103 30.43 -6.79 -15.09
CA ILE A 103 31.66 -6.51 -15.83
C ILE A 103 31.31 -6.03 -17.23
N ASP A 104 30.44 -6.74 -17.95
CA ASP A 104 30.02 -6.41 -19.31
C ASP A 104 29.39 -5.01 -19.40
N HIS A 105 28.49 -4.66 -18.48
CA HIS A 105 27.90 -3.33 -18.41
C HIS A 105 28.94 -2.23 -18.13
N LEU A 106 29.91 -2.49 -17.25
CA LEU A 106 30.97 -1.53 -16.93
C LEU A 106 31.92 -1.32 -18.12
N PHE A 107 32.12 -2.35 -18.94
CA PHE A 107 32.89 -2.24 -20.18
C PHE A 107 32.21 -1.37 -21.23
N HIS A 108 30.90 -1.50 -21.37
CA HIS A 108 30.11 -0.77 -22.37
C HIS A 108 29.59 0.59 -21.87
N ASP A 109 29.88 0.97 -20.62
CA ASP A 109 29.45 2.24 -20.06
C ASP A 109 30.28 3.39 -20.67
N PRO A 110 29.65 4.28 -21.48
CA PRO A 110 30.36 5.35 -22.20
C PRO A 110 30.98 6.40 -21.27
N LYS A 111 30.63 6.39 -19.98
CA LYS A 111 31.24 7.27 -18.97
C LYS A 111 32.70 6.92 -18.70
N TYR A 112 33.08 5.68 -18.93
CA TYR A 112 34.44 5.21 -18.68
C TYR A 112 35.17 5.04 -20.02
N ASN A 113 36.31 5.73 -20.14
CA ASN A 113 37.02 5.97 -21.39
C ASN A 113 37.67 4.72 -21.99
N GLY A 114 36.86 3.79 -22.52
CA GLY A 114 37.30 2.64 -23.33
C GLY A 114 38.20 1.62 -22.63
N TRP A 115 38.47 1.82 -21.33
CA TRP A 115 39.33 1.02 -20.47
C TRP A 115 40.55 0.46 -21.21
N GLU A 116 41.46 1.35 -21.57
CA GLU A 116 42.69 1.02 -22.27
C GLU A 116 43.85 0.83 -21.29
N VAL A 117 44.91 0.17 -21.76
CA VAL A 117 46.22 0.05 -21.11
C VAL A 117 47.27 0.42 -22.14
N ASP A 118 48.07 1.45 -21.85
CA ASP A 118 49.06 2.02 -22.77
C ASP A 118 48.48 2.35 -24.16
N GLY A 119 47.23 2.84 -24.20
CA GLY A 119 46.51 3.17 -25.45
C GLY A 119 45.94 1.97 -26.19
N THR A 120 45.96 0.77 -25.59
CA THR A 120 45.37 -0.46 -26.15
C THR A 120 44.09 -0.85 -25.40
N PRO A 121 42.94 -0.99 -26.08
CA PRO A 121 41.69 -1.42 -25.44
C PRO A 121 41.80 -2.79 -24.79
N ILE A 122 41.37 -2.93 -23.53
CA ILE A 122 41.46 -4.21 -22.82
C ILE A 122 40.28 -5.17 -23.06
N ALA A 123 39.23 -4.71 -23.73
CA ALA A 123 38.00 -5.44 -23.94
C ALA A 123 38.21 -6.87 -24.51
N PRO A 124 39.08 -7.11 -25.53
CA PRO A 124 39.27 -8.46 -26.06
C PRO A 124 39.79 -9.47 -25.04
N TRP A 125 40.67 -9.05 -24.12
CA TRP A 125 41.18 -9.93 -23.07
C TRP A 125 40.09 -10.22 -22.04
N VAL A 126 39.33 -9.19 -21.64
CA VAL A 126 38.29 -9.37 -20.63
C VAL A 126 37.13 -10.21 -21.16
N GLU A 127 36.69 -10.01 -22.39
CA GLU A 127 35.74 -10.91 -23.07
C GLU A 127 36.23 -12.37 -23.06
N GLY A 128 37.54 -12.57 -23.28
CA GLY A 128 38.20 -13.87 -23.15
C GLY A 128 38.02 -14.47 -21.76
N PHE A 129 38.29 -13.70 -20.70
CA PHE A 129 38.13 -14.14 -19.32
C PHE A 129 36.68 -14.45 -18.97
N LEU A 130 35.74 -13.59 -19.36
CA LEU A 130 34.30 -13.81 -19.14
C LEU A 130 33.82 -15.09 -19.84
N LYS A 131 34.33 -15.40 -21.03
CA LYS A 131 34.02 -16.65 -21.74
C LYS A 131 34.55 -17.88 -21.02
N GLN A 132 35.72 -17.81 -20.37
CA GLN A 132 36.25 -18.92 -19.56
C GLN A 132 35.48 -19.06 -18.24
N LEU A 133 35.13 -17.95 -17.57
CA LEU A 133 34.28 -17.95 -16.36
C LEU A 133 32.91 -18.56 -16.65
N LYS A 134 32.27 -18.18 -17.77
CA LYS A 134 31.01 -18.76 -18.23
C LYS A 134 31.10 -20.28 -18.49
N ARG A 135 32.28 -20.77 -18.87
CA ARG A 135 32.56 -22.21 -19.10
C ARG A 135 33.01 -22.95 -17.84
N GLY A 136 33.07 -22.28 -16.68
CA GLY A 136 33.57 -22.85 -15.44
C GLY A 136 35.07 -23.17 -15.45
N ARG A 137 35.83 -22.57 -16.38
CA ARG A 137 37.28 -22.79 -16.54
C ARG A 137 38.12 -21.74 -15.81
N MET A 138 37.47 -20.71 -15.28
CA MET A 138 38.06 -19.69 -14.42
C MET A 138 37.06 -19.37 -13.30
N THR A 139 37.57 -19.01 -12.14
CA THR A 139 36.83 -18.48 -11.00
C THR A 139 36.70 -16.97 -11.10
N VAL A 140 35.76 -16.39 -10.33
CA VAL A 140 35.63 -14.93 -10.24
C VAL A 140 36.93 -14.30 -9.73
N ALA A 141 37.61 -14.91 -8.75
CA ALA A 141 38.86 -14.40 -8.22
C ALA A 141 39.95 -14.31 -9.32
N GLU A 142 40.12 -15.36 -10.14
CA GLU A 142 41.10 -15.35 -11.24
C GLU A 142 40.75 -14.32 -12.32
N VAL A 143 39.47 -14.13 -12.65
CA VAL A 143 39.05 -13.06 -13.57
C VAL A 143 39.40 -11.70 -12.99
N ARG A 144 39.12 -11.47 -11.70
CA ARG A 144 39.41 -10.22 -10.99
C ARG A 144 40.91 -9.92 -10.95
N GLU A 145 41.74 -10.93 -10.66
CA GLU A 145 43.21 -10.77 -10.66
C GLU A 145 43.73 -10.39 -12.04
N ASN A 146 43.24 -11.03 -13.10
CA ASN A 146 43.64 -10.69 -14.47
C ASN A 146 43.17 -9.28 -14.88
N ILE A 147 41.95 -8.89 -14.53
CA ILE A 147 41.44 -7.54 -14.78
C ILE A 147 42.30 -6.50 -14.03
N LYS A 148 42.62 -6.75 -12.76
CA LYS A 148 43.47 -5.88 -11.96
C LYS A 148 44.87 -5.75 -12.53
N TYR A 149 45.45 -6.84 -13.04
CA TYR A 149 46.75 -6.81 -13.70
C TYR A 149 46.74 -5.96 -14.96
N LEU A 150 45.69 -6.07 -15.79
CA LEU A 150 45.53 -5.25 -16.98
C LEU A 150 45.32 -3.79 -16.60
N ASN A 151 44.27 -3.48 -15.83
CA ASN A 151 43.88 -2.13 -15.48
C ASN A 151 43.38 -2.05 -14.02
N PRO A 152 44.24 -1.64 -13.07
CA PRO A 152 43.85 -1.51 -11.66
C PRO A 152 42.67 -0.56 -11.41
N ALA A 153 42.58 0.54 -12.16
CA ALA A 153 41.50 1.52 -11.99
C ALA A 153 40.13 0.97 -12.43
N PHE A 154 40.12 0.09 -13.44
CA PHE A 154 38.93 -0.68 -13.78
C PHE A 154 38.52 -1.59 -12.62
N ASP A 155 39.47 -2.34 -12.06
CA ASP A 155 39.20 -3.26 -10.95
C ASP A 155 38.66 -2.54 -9.70
N ASP A 156 39.19 -1.36 -9.40
CA ASP A 156 38.67 -0.50 -8.31
C ASP A 156 37.21 -0.11 -8.56
N THR A 157 36.89 0.30 -9.80
CA THR A 157 35.52 0.67 -10.19
C THR A 157 34.57 -0.53 -10.11
N LEU A 158 35.00 -1.69 -10.62
CA LEU A 158 34.27 -2.94 -10.52
C LEU A 158 34.03 -3.35 -9.06
N THR A 159 35.02 -3.18 -8.19
CA THR A 159 34.91 -3.45 -6.76
C THR A 159 33.79 -2.63 -6.13
N VAL A 160 33.79 -1.31 -6.37
CA VAL A 160 32.73 -0.42 -5.86
C VAL A 160 31.36 -0.84 -6.38
N ARG A 161 31.26 -1.22 -7.65
CA ARG A 161 30.00 -1.67 -8.26
C ARG A 161 29.48 -2.96 -7.62
N LEU A 162 30.35 -3.94 -7.40
CA LEU A 162 30.00 -5.22 -6.77
C LEU A 162 29.67 -5.06 -5.27
N LEU A 163 30.35 -4.15 -4.55
CA LEU A 163 29.98 -3.81 -3.17
C LEU A 163 28.57 -3.22 -3.06
N LYS A 164 28.11 -2.52 -4.11
CA LYS A 164 26.76 -1.99 -4.24
C LYS A 164 25.83 -2.88 -5.05
N TYR A 165 26.19 -4.14 -5.28
CA TYR A 165 25.42 -5.04 -6.14
C TYR A 165 23.94 -5.13 -5.72
N ALA A 166 23.67 -5.22 -4.42
CA ALA A 166 22.31 -5.28 -3.87
C ALA A 166 21.44 -4.03 -4.18
N GLU A 167 22.07 -2.92 -4.56
CA GLU A 167 21.39 -1.67 -4.93
C GLU A 167 21.13 -1.57 -6.45
N LEU A 168 21.72 -2.45 -7.26
CA LEU A 168 21.55 -2.43 -8.71
C LEU A 168 20.10 -2.77 -9.10
N PRO A 169 19.50 -2.09 -10.10
CA PRO A 169 18.12 -2.34 -10.52
C PRO A 169 17.84 -3.82 -10.84
N GLU A 170 18.75 -4.49 -11.52
CA GLU A 170 18.61 -5.88 -11.96
C GLU A 170 18.67 -6.84 -10.76
N ALA A 171 19.59 -6.61 -9.84
CA ALA A 171 19.73 -7.39 -8.61
C ALA A 171 18.51 -7.23 -7.70
N ARG A 172 18.04 -5.99 -7.53
CA ARG A 172 16.81 -5.67 -6.78
C ARG A 172 15.59 -6.34 -7.42
N HIS A 173 15.48 -6.30 -8.75
CA HIS A 173 14.37 -6.94 -9.45
C HIS A 173 14.39 -8.46 -9.26
N LYS A 174 15.52 -9.11 -9.53
CA LYS A 174 15.67 -10.57 -9.36
C LYS A 174 15.32 -11.01 -7.93
N ALA A 175 15.86 -10.33 -6.92
CA ALA A 175 15.61 -10.67 -5.53
C ALA A 175 14.17 -10.37 -5.08
N GLY A 176 13.64 -9.20 -5.45
CA GLY A 176 12.27 -8.78 -5.13
C GLY A 176 11.23 -9.69 -5.76
N LEU A 177 11.37 -10.00 -7.06
CA LEU A 177 10.48 -10.90 -7.78
C LEU A 177 10.48 -12.31 -7.16
N ALA A 178 11.66 -12.88 -6.92
CA ALA A 178 11.75 -14.22 -6.33
C ALA A 178 11.11 -14.29 -4.94
N ASN A 179 11.25 -13.24 -4.12
CA ASN A 179 10.60 -13.16 -2.81
C ASN A 179 9.07 -13.05 -2.95
N PHE A 180 8.60 -12.18 -3.84
CA PHE A 180 7.19 -12.00 -4.15
C PHE A 180 6.55 -13.32 -4.62
N GLU A 181 7.10 -13.96 -5.66
CA GLU A 181 6.54 -15.19 -6.24
C GLU A 181 6.46 -16.33 -5.21
N LYS A 182 7.50 -16.47 -4.38
CA LYS A 182 7.51 -17.44 -3.29
C LYS A 182 6.35 -17.19 -2.33
N THR A 183 6.24 -15.98 -1.79
CA THR A 183 5.20 -15.64 -0.80
C THR A 183 3.81 -15.68 -1.42
N GLU A 184 3.64 -15.21 -2.65
CA GLU A 184 2.37 -15.20 -3.37
C GLU A 184 1.83 -16.62 -3.59
N LYS A 185 2.72 -17.58 -3.89
CA LYS A 185 2.37 -19.00 -3.97
C LYS A 185 1.90 -19.55 -2.62
N GLU A 186 2.60 -19.20 -1.54
CA GLU A 186 2.30 -19.66 -0.17
C GLU A 186 0.99 -19.06 0.36
N ASN A 187 0.66 -17.83 -0.03
CA ASN A 187 -0.54 -17.12 0.45
C ASN A 187 -1.79 -17.30 -0.43
N GLY A 188 -1.68 -18.07 -1.51
CA GLY A 188 -2.79 -18.44 -2.39
C GLY A 188 -3.15 -17.41 -3.47
N GLY A 189 -2.20 -16.57 -3.90
CA GLY A 189 -2.41 -15.56 -4.94
C GLY A 189 -3.19 -14.35 -4.44
N TYR A 190 -2.69 -13.70 -3.39
CA TYR A 190 -3.32 -12.54 -2.78
C TYR A 190 -3.50 -11.35 -3.73
N VAL A 191 -2.46 -10.94 -4.47
CA VAL A 191 -2.41 -9.69 -5.23
C VAL A 191 -3.41 -9.67 -6.37
N ALA A 192 -3.58 -10.80 -7.06
CA ALA A 192 -4.52 -10.91 -8.18
C ALA A 192 -5.95 -10.46 -7.80
N LYS A 193 -6.37 -10.72 -6.55
CA LYS A 193 -7.70 -10.36 -6.05
C LYS A 193 -7.73 -9.05 -5.25
N ASN A 194 -6.63 -8.71 -4.57
CA ASN A 194 -6.61 -7.68 -3.53
C ASN A 194 -5.78 -6.44 -3.88
N GLY A 195 -4.96 -6.48 -4.93
CA GLY A 195 -3.91 -5.48 -5.11
C GLY A 195 -2.71 -5.70 -4.20
N PHE A 196 -1.66 -4.94 -4.44
CA PHE A 196 -0.52 -4.90 -3.52
C PHE A 196 -0.86 -4.08 -2.26
N LEU A 197 -0.12 -4.35 -1.19
CA LEU A 197 -0.07 -3.50 0.01
C LEU A 197 1.19 -2.64 -0.08
N TYR A 198 1.03 -1.33 0.02
CA TYR A 198 2.11 -0.38 -0.23
C TYR A 198 2.58 0.30 1.05
N THR A 199 3.89 0.54 1.14
CA THR A 199 4.41 1.55 2.07
C THR A 199 3.85 2.92 1.70
N PHE A 200 3.80 3.86 2.64
CA PHE A 200 3.35 5.22 2.32
C PHE A 200 4.21 5.88 1.23
N ALA A 201 5.54 5.72 1.30
CA ALA A 201 6.46 6.26 0.29
C ALA A 201 6.23 5.65 -1.11
N ALA A 202 5.92 4.35 -1.19
CA ALA A 202 5.56 3.72 -2.45
C ALA A 202 4.20 4.21 -2.95
N ALA A 203 3.21 4.32 -2.06
CA ALA A 203 1.86 4.80 -2.39
C ALA A 203 1.88 6.18 -3.07
N GLN A 204 2.81 7.06 -2.68
CA GLN A 204 2.96 8.40 -3.25
C GLN A 204 3.50 8.42 -4.70
N ARG A 205 4.11 7.33 -5.18
CA ARG A 205 4.81 7.28 -6.48
C ARG A 205 4.28 6.23 -7.47
N VAL A 206 3.36 5.36 -7.04
CA VAL A 206 2.90 4.21 -7.86
C VAL A 206 1.70 4.52 -8.74
N ALA A 207 1.01 5.64 -8.55
CA ALA A 207 -0.10 6.01 -9.40
C ALA A 207 0.36 6.14 -10.88
N PRO A 208 -0.40 5.61 -11.85
CA PRO A 208 -0.08 5.77 -13.26
C PRO A 208 -0.23 7.22 -13.71
N GLU A 209 0.36 7.55 -14.86
CA GLU A 209 0.25 8.89 -15.45
C GLU A 209 -1.22 9.32 -15.61
N GLY A 210 -1.52 10.57 -15.25
CA GLY A 210 -2.88 11.10 -15.25
C GLY A 210 -3.77 10.65 -14.09
N TRP A 211 -3.27 9.78 -13.21
CA TRP A 211 -3.91 9.37 -11.96
C TRP A 211 -3.06 9.79 -10.76
N ARG A 212 -3.67 9.81 -9.58
CA ARG A 212 -2.98 10.14 -8.33
C ARG A 212 -3.51 9.31 -7.16
N LEU A 213 -2.69 9.21 -6.11
CA LEU A 213 -3.17 8.77 -4.80
C LEU A 213 -4.15 9.84 -4.28
N PRO A 214 -5.37 9.47 -3.82
CA PRO A 214 -6.35 10.41 -3.31
C PRO A 214 -5.80 11.07 -2.05
N THR A 215 -5.95 12.38 -1.96
CA THR A 215 -5.80 13.17 -0.74
C THR A 215 -6.96 12.91 0.22
N ASP A 216 -6.84 13.39 1.45
CA ASP A 216 -7.96 13.42 2.39
C ASP A 216 -9.15 14.23 1.84
N GLU A 217 -8.89 15.30 1.06
CA GLU A 217 -9.95 16.13 0.47
C GLU A 217 -10.73 15.38 -0.62
N ASP A 218 -10.09 14.51 -1.41
CA ASP A 218 -10.81 13.69 -2.41
C ASP A 218 -11.78 12.73 -1.74
N TRP A 219 -11.34 12.10 -0.66
CA TRP A 219 -12.23 11.25 0.13
C TRP A 219 -13.38 12.04 0.73
N LYS A 220 -13.10 13.23 1.28
CA LYS A 220 -14.16 14.12 1.77
C LYS A 220 -15.12 14.55 0.66
N GLN A 221 -14.62 14.83 -0.55
CA GLN A 221 -15.45 15.17 -1.70
C GLN A 221 -16.33 13.99 -2.14
N LEU A 222 -15.79 12.77 -2.20
CA LEU A 222 -16.54 11.54 -2.45
C LEU A 222 -17.66 11.38 -1.42
N GLU A 223 -17.35 11.56 -0.14
CA GLU A 223 -18.31 11.40 0.96
C GLU A 223 -19.42 12.46 0.93
N ARG A 224 -19.07 13.74 0.70
CA ARG A 224 -20.04 14.82 0.51
C ARG A 224 -20.94 14.56 -0.70
N THR A 225 -20.36 14.09 -1.80
CA THR A 225 -21.09 13.77 -3.04
C THR A 225 -22.13 12.68 -2.81
N LEU A 226 -21.78 11.67 -2.01
CA LEU A 226 -22.70 10.61 -1.61
C LEU A 226 -23.73 11.09 -0.56
N GLY A 227 -23.64 12.32 -0.06
CA GLY A 227 -24.64 12.91 0.84
C GLY A 227 -24.27 12.85 2.32
N LEU A 228 -23.02 12.54 2.67
CA LEU A 228 -22.58 12.63 4.06
C LEU A 228 -22.56 14.11 4.51
N PRO A 229 -23.24 14.49 5.61
CA PRO A 229 -23.29 15.89 6.05
C PRO A 229 -21.91 16.46 6.36
N ALA A 230 -21.69 17.76 6.12
CA ALA A 230 -20.40 18.42 6.37
C ALA A 230 -19.89 18.21 7.81
N ARG A 231 -20.80 18.24 8.80
CA ARG A 231 -20.49 17.96 10.22
C ARG A 231 -19.94 16.55 10.48
N GLU A 232 -20.28 15.57 9.64
CA GLU A 232 -19.74 14.21 9.72
C GLU A 232 -18.45 14.11 8.91
N VAL A 233 -18.40 14.74 7.73
CA VAL A 233 -17.24 14.71 6.82
C VAL A 233 -15.97 15.23 7.48
N GLU A 234 -16.06 16.33 8.23
CA GLU A 234 -14.88 16.95 8.84
C GLU A 234 -14.40 16.27 10.14
N ARG A 235 -15.18 15.32 10.70
CA ARG A 235 -14.77 14.62 11.92
C ARG A 235 -13.49 13.83 11.67
N ASN A 236 -12.49 14.03 12.53
CA ASN A 236 -11.23 13.31 12.52
C ASN A 236 -11.16 12.34 13.70
N GLU A 237 -10.36 11.29 13.56
CA GLU A 237 -10.23 10.20 14.56
C GLU A 237 -11.60 9.65 14.98
N ALA A 238 -12.47 9.40 13.99
CA ALA A 238 -13.85 9.03 14.26
C ALA A 238 -14.44 8.08 13.21
N TRP A 239 -15.30 7.17 13.70
CA TRP A 239 -16.24 6.40 12.89
C TRP A 239 -17.46 7.25 12.51
N ARG A 240 -17.74 7.35 11.22
CA ARG A 240 -18.72 8.28 10.65
C ARG A 240 -19.43 7.71 9.43
N GLY A 241 -20.60 8.28 9.13
CA GLY A 241 -21.44 7.85 8.00
C GLY A 241 -21.99 6.44 8.15
N GLU A 242 -23.05 6.28 8.94
CA GLU A 242 -23.80 5.01 9.05
C GLU A 242 -24.19 4.50 7.66
N GLY A 243 -23.84 3.26 7.31
CA GLY A 243 -24.10 2.68 5.99
C GLY A 243 -23.10 3.03 4.88
N LEU A 244 -22.20 4.00 5.09
CA LEU A 244 -21.26 4.44 4.05
C LEU A 244 -20.29 3.32 3.64
N ALA A 245 -19.75 2.58 4.60
CA ALA A 245 -18.85 1.48 4.30
C ALA A 245 -19.56 0.36 3.56
N THR A 246 -20.83 0.09 3.86
CA THR A 246 -21.65 -0.88 3.12
C THR A 246 -21.80 -0.47 1.66
N LEU A 247 -21.99 0.83 1.39
CA LEU A 247 -22.11 1.35 0.04
C LEU A 247 -20.82 1.29 -0.76
N LEU A 248 -19.67 1.52 -0.12
CA LEU A 248 -18.36 1.54 -0.76
C LEU A 248 -17.74 0.14 -0.90
N SER A 249 -18.11 -0.81 -0.04
CA SER A 249 -17.54 -2.16 -0.05
C SER A 249 -17.96 -2.97 -1.28
N VAL A 250 -17.24 -4.07 -1.55
CA VAL A 250 -17.62 -5.04 -2.60
C VAL A 250 -19.09 -5.45 -2.47
N GLY A 251 -19.84 -5.34 -3.57
CA GLY A 251 -21.28 -5.62 -3.61
C GLY A 251 -22.17 -4.45 -3.14
N GLY A 252 -21.57 -3.35 -2.71
CA GLY A 252 -22.25 -2.10 -2.41
C GLY A 252 -22.74 -1.37 -3.67
N LYS A 253 -23.69 -0.45 -3.49
CA LYS A 253 -24.39 0.21 -4.61
C LYS A 253 -23.55 1.24 -5.37
N THR A 254 -22.36 1.58 -4.87
CA THR A 254 -21.51 2.57 -5.55
C THR A 254 -20.66 1.96 -6.66
N GLY A 255 -20.43 0.65 -6.66
CA GLY A 255 -19.42 0.03 -7.54
C GLY A 255 -17.98 0.46 -7.23
N PHE A 256 -17.76 1.16 -6.10
CA PHE A 256 -16.42 1.46 -5.61
C PHE A 256 -15.67 0.16 -5.28
N ASP A 257 -16.33 -0.87 -4.73
CA ASP A 257 -15.74 -2.19 -4.48
C ASP A 257 -14.49 -2.17 -3.57
N ALA A 258 -14.58 -1.46 -2.44
CA ALA A 258 -13.58 -1.56 -1.37
C ALA A 258 -13.55 -2.99 -0.82
N ARG A 259 -12.52 -3.75 -1.19
CA ARG A 259 -12.32 -5.14 -0.78
C ARG A 259 -11.64 -5.19 0.58
N ARG A 260 -12.10 -6.07 1.47
CA ARG A 260 -11.52 -6.32 2.80
C ARG A 260 -10.17 -7.04 2.69
N THR A 261 -9.15 -6.30 2.29
CA THR A 261 -7.80 -6.79 1.99
C THR A 261 -6.95 -7.04 3.23
N GLY A 262 -7.33 -6.47 4.38
CA GLY A 262 -6.45 -6.38 5.55
C GLY A 262 -5.28 -5.42 5.30
N GLY A 263 -4.28 -5.47 6.17
CA GLY A 263 -3.05 -4.70 5.99
C GLY A 263 -1.95 -5.15 6.94
N ASN A 264 -0.76 -4.59 6.76
CA ASN A 264 0.33 -4.70 7.73
C ASN A 264 0.26 -3.47 8.63
N LEU A 265 -0.33 -3.63 9.81
CA LEU A 265 -0.79 -2.50 10.63
C LEU A 265 0.32 -2.01 11.57
N TYR A 266 0.21 -0.75 12.00
CA TYR A 266 1.07 -0.24 13.06
C TYR A 266 0.82 -0.98 14.37
N GLN A 267 1.89 -1.49 14.99
CA GLN A 267 1.89 -2.00 16.35
C GLN A 267 3.03 -1.37 17.16
N ARG A 268 2.81 -1.20 18.46
CA ARG A 268 3.83 -0.67 19.38
C ARG A 268 4.92 -1.71 19.70
N GLU A 269 4.54 -2.97 19.70
CA GLU A 269 5.38 -4.09 20.09
C GLU A 269 5.58 -5.04 18.91
N ALA A 270 6.59 -5.90 19.01
CA ALA A 270 6.83 -6.93 18.00
C ALA A 270 5.72 -7.99 18.06
N GLY A 271 5.18 -8.38 16.90
CA GLY A 271 4.07 -9.32 16.85
C GLY A 271 3.69 -9.73 15.44
N ASN A 272 2.48 -10.26 15.29
CA ASN A 272 1.90 -10.51 13.98
C ASN A 272 1.30 -9.22 13.42
N PHE A 273 1.97 -8.60 12.46
CA PHE A 273 1.56 -7.30 11.94
C PHE A 273 0.51 -7.36 10.81
N TYR A 274 0.42 -8.49 10.10
CA TYR A 274 -0.58 -8.68 9.05
C TYR A 274 -1.92 -9.09 9.68
N GLU A 275 -2.89 -8.18 9.61
CA GLU A 275 -4.17 -8.32 10.30
C GLU A 275 -5.37 -8.05 9.41
N ASN A 276 -6.52 -8.58 9.84
CA ASN A 276 -7.83 -8.28 9.28
C ASN A 276 -8.04 -8.61 7.79
N LYS A 277 -7.29 -9.56 7.24
CA LYS A 277 -7.60 -10.16 5.92
C LYS A 277 -9.01 -10.70 5.91
N GLY A 278 -9.81 -10.27 4.93
CA GLY A 278 -11.23 -10.62 4.81
C GLY A 278 -12.16 -9.89 5.78
N LYS A 279 -11.62 -9.09 6.72
CA LYS A 279 -12.38 -8.43 7.78
C LYS A 279 -12.40 -6.92 7.67
N ALA A 280 -11.34 -6.29 7.18
CA ALA A 280 -11.26 -4.84 7.05
C ALA A 280 -10.56 -4.41 5.76
N TRP A 281 -10.81 -3.18 5.33
CA TRP A 281 -10.07 -2.52 4.26
C TRP A 281 -9.41 -1.25 4.79
N TYR A 282 -8.22 -0.95 4.27
CA TYR A 282 -7.38 0.18 4.66
C TYR A 282 -6.84 0.85 3.41
N PHE A 283 -6.98 2.18 3.33
CA PHE A 283 -6.50 2.97 2.22
C PHE A 283 -5.59 4.09 2.70
N TRP A 284 -4.43 4.18 2.07
CA TRP A 284 -3.61 5.39 2.14
C TRP A 284 -4.32 6.55 1.47
N THR A 285 -4.11 7.75 2.02
CA THR A 285 -4.32 9.01 1.29
C THR A 285 -2.98 9.72 1.10
N ALA A 286 -2.85 10.59 0.11
CA ALA A 286 -1.63 11.37 -0.14
C ALA A 286 -1.36 12.45 0.90
N THR A 287 -2.32 12.73 1.78
CA THR A 287 -2.21 13.81 2.78
C THR A 287 -1.39 13.34 3.98
N SER A 288 -0.14 13.76 4.04
CA SER A 288 0.76 13.54 5.18
C SER A 288 0.43 14.47 6.35
N THR A 289 0.81 14.05 7.56
CA THR A 289 0.72 14.84 8.80
C THR A 289 1.82 14.39 9.77
N MET A 290 1.96 15.09 10.88
CA MET A 290 2.84 14.72 11.98
C MET A 290 2.02 14.42 13.24
N LEU A 291 2.26 13.26 13.85
CA LEU A 291 1.76 12.94 15.18
C LEU A 291 2.76 13.43 16.22
N GLN A 292 2.28 14.05 17.28
CA GLN A 292 3.13 14.57 18.37
C GLN A 292 4.29 15.42 17.82
N ASP A 293 3.99 16.24 16.80
CA ASP A 293 4.88 17.19 16.13
C ASP A 293 6.16 16.62 15.46
N SER A 294 6.39 15.31 15.49
CA SER A 294 7.65 14.73 14.99
C SER A 294 7.54 13.31 14.43
N ILE A 295 6.38 12.66 14.50
CA ILE A 295 6.20 11.30 14.02
C ILE A 295 5.46 11.32 12.68
N PRO A 296 6.11 10.93 11.57
CA PRO A 296 5.46 10.92 10.27
C PRO A 296 4.22 10.02 10.23
N ALA A 297 3.12 10.59 9.76
CA ALA A 297 1.84 9.93 9.61
C ALA A 297 1.15 10.37 8.31
N ALA A 298 0.07 9.69 7.96
CA ALA A 298 -0.81 10.09 6.87
C ALA A 298 -2.26 9.89 7.27
N TYR A 299 -3.15 10.69 6.66
CA TYR A 299 -4.58 10.43 6.76
C TYR A 299 -4.91 9.11 6.05
N VAL A 300 -5.85 8.37 6.63
CA VAL A 300 -6.29 7.08 6.11
C VAL A 300 -7.81 7.00 6.07
N ARG A 301 -8.31 6.05 5.28
CA ARG A 301 -9.68 5.55 5.37
C ARG A 301 -9.65 4.07 5.64
N LEU A 302 -10.47 3.64 6.59
CA LEU A 302 -10.64 2.22 6.86
C LEU A 302 -12.07 1.90 7.28
N SER A 303 -12.45 0.65 7.12
CA SER A 303 -13.65 0.09 7.74
C SER A 303 -13.44 -1.39 8.04
N ASP A 304 -14.16 -1.89 9.03
CA ASP A 304 -14.11 -3.27 9.48
C ASP A 304 -15.47 -3.97 9.31
N HIS A 305 -15.51 -5.27 9.57
CA HIS A 305 -16.70 -6.09 9.44
C HIS A 305 -17.77 -5.92 10.52
N PHE A 306 -17.47 -5.22 11.62
CA PHE A 306 -18.41 -5.00 12.72
C PHE A 306 -19.13 -3.66 12.62
N THR A 307 -18.77 -2.82 11.65
CA THR A 307 -19.38 -1.51 11.44
C THR A 307 -19.79 -1.29 9.99
N THR A 308 -20.79 -0.44 9.80
CA THR A 308 -21.19 0.08 8.48
C THR A 308 -20.59 1.46 8.22
N LYS A 309 -19.83 2.00 9.17
CA LYS A 309 -19.20 3.33 9.13
C LYS A 309 -17.81 3.29 8.53
N VAL A 310 -17.35 4.45 8.08
CA VAL A 310 -15.96 4.65 7.65
C VAL A 310 -15.22 5.41 8.75
N TRP A 311 -14.04 4.93 9.10
CA TRP A 311 -13.11 5.67 9.94
C TRP A 311 -12.30 6.63 9.08
N ARG A 312 -12.23 7.89 9.54
CA ARG A 312 -11.20 8.85 9.14
C ARG A 312 -10.33 9.13 10.33
N GLY A 313 -9.03 9.00 10.12
CA GLY A 313 -8.03 9.32 11.11
C GLY A 313 -6.66 9.23 10.49
N THR A 314 -5.66 9.07 11.34
CA THR A 314 -4.26 9.06 10.96
C THR A 314 -3.61 7.72 11.29
N SER A 315 -2.63 7.33 10.47
CA SER A 315 -1.79 6.17 10.75
C SER A 315 -0.32 6.54 10.57
N ARG A 316 0.54 6.00 11.43
CA ARG A 316 1.98 6.12 11.29
C ARG A 316 2.41 5.43 10.01
N VAL A 317 3.38 6.01 9.30
CA VAL A 317 3.81 5.49 7.99
C VAL A 317 4.76 4.29 8.08
N ALA A 318 5.35 4.07 9.26
CA ALA A 318 6.28 2.98 9.52
C ALA A 318 6.26 2.59 11.01
N ASN A 319 6.78 1.41 11.30
CA ASN A 319 7.15 0.98 12.63
C ASN A 319 8.67 0.66 12.66
N ASN A 320 9.27 0.47 13.84
CA ASN A 320 10.71 0.24 13.98
C ASN A 320 11.16 -1.16 13.50
N TYR A 321 10.23 -2.06 13.22
CA TYR A 321 10.47 -3.46 12.89
C TYR A 321 10.16 -3.80 11.43
N ARG A 322 9.14 -3.16 10.84
CA ARG A 322 8.50 -3.41 9.55
C ARG A 322 7.75 -2.17 9.03
N PRO A 323 7.52 -2.08 7.72
CA PRO A 323 6.67 -1.02 7.17
C PRO A 323 5.19 -1.22 7.55
N VAL A 324 4.45 -0.11 7.64
CA VAL A 324 2.98 -0.14 7.65
C VAL A 324 2.52 -0.17 6.19
N LEU A 325 1.61 -1.09 5.85
CA LEU A 325 1.22 -1.36 4.47
C LEU A 325 -0.31 -1.38 4.31
N TYR A 326 -0.82 -0.48 3.46
CA TYR A 326 -2.23 -0.38 3.10
C TYR A 326 -2.42 -0.41 1.59
N SER A 327 -3.66 -0.66 1.17
CA SER A 327 -4.02 -0.66 -0.24
C SER A 327 -3.98 0.75 -0.83
N VAL A 328 -3.67 0.83 -2.12
CA VAL A 328 -3.74 2.06 -2.90
C VAL A 328 -4.92 1.98 -3.86
N ARG A 329 -5.67 3.07 -3.92
CA ARG A 329 -6.75 3.29 -4.88
C ARG A 329 -6.50 4.61 -5.56
N CYS A 330 -6.50 4.68 -6.89
CA CYS A 330 -6.19 5.92 -7.58
C CYS A 330 -7.46 6.68 -7.96
N VAL A 331 -7.33 8.00 -8.03
CA VAL A 331 -8.37 8.95 -8.44
C VAL A 331 -7.80 9.91 -9.49
N LYS A 332 -8.68 10.47 -10.32
CA LYS A 332 -8.40 11.67 -11.10
C LYS A 332 -9.66 12.54 -11.22
N ASP A 333 -9.44 13.84 -11.41
CA ASP A 333 -10.53 14.79 -11.61
C ASP A 333 -11.03 14.71 -13.06
N LEU A 334 -12.34 14.79 -13.24
CA LEU A 334 -12.98 14.92 -14.54
C LEU A 334 -13.02 16.41 -14.89
N LYS A 335 -12.54 16.74 -16.09
CA LYS A 335 -12.57 18.10 -16.64
C LYS A 335 -13.99 18.56 -16.92
#